data_AF-A0A916QF38-F1
#
_entry.id   AF-A0A916QF38-F1
#
_cell.length_a   1.000
_cell.length_b   1.000
_cell.length_c   1.000
_cell.angle_alpha   90.00
_cell.angle_beta   90.00
_cell.angle_gamma   90.00
#
_symmetry.space_group_name_H-M   'P 1'
#
loop_
_entity.id
_entity.type
_entity.pdbx_description
1 polymer ?
#
loop_
_entity_poly.entity_id
_entity_poly.type
_entity_poly.pdbx_seq_one_letter_code
_entity_poly.pdbx_strand_id
1 'polypeptide(L)'
;MEAAIGMPILLLLMIIGLYAGLIIYQHAVLFSLAQEMAERAAYIWDNSYKEPVSGFVEQGRDDGLYWRLTSDGSLPFLTGGIGSHIIHLIPSQEDEEPGSLPMRKLRRTAVVPSGIRGEIRYENRIAEKVITVELVKPLRLPLWLQQLFTSERRVTAVYTISDPAEYLRGINLIRTYTGIGRAAMSPEEARSLFAEPAADGKTAKVASHEEAARWLRLHTGGVEKRYTTSHGDRLIDSYVSGTAHQAFYTYRESQILLQADKDAELLKEGVLERVVWHFFLGTDNRNPPPSQHLLEQLAARGIQAEIHLGGDPYTQ
;
A
#
# COMPACT_ATOMS: atom_id res chain seq x y z
N MET A 1 -32.87 -1.97 -68.15
CA MET A 1 -33.01 -2.67 -66.85
C MET A 1 -31.67 -2.82 -66.14
N GLU A 2 -30.55 -3.11 -66.83
CA GLU A 2 -29.21 -3.20 -66.22
C GLU A 2 -28.80 -1.94 -65.42
N ALA A 3 -29.03 -0.73 -65.96
CA ALA A 3 -28.72 0.51 -65.25
C ALA A 3 -29.57 0.75 -63.98
N ALA A 4 -30.79 0.20 -63.92
CA ALA A 4 -31.67 0.34 -62.76
C ALA A 4 -31.26 -0.57 -61.59
N ILE A 5 -30.52 -1.66 -61.87
CA ILE A 5 -29.99 -2.59 -60.86
C ILE A 5 -28.55 -2.20 -60.47
N GLY A 6 -27.76 -1.69 -61.40
CA GLY A 6 -26.37 -1.28 -61.13
C GLY A 6 -26.24 -0.15 -60.10
N MET A 7 -27.07 0.89 -60.22
CA MET A 7 -27.04 2.05 -59.30
C MET A 7 -27.29 1.69 -57.83
N PRO A 8 -28.34 0.93 -57.45
CA PRO A 8 -28.57 0.56 -56.05
C PRO A 8 -27.49 -0.36 -55.50
N ILE A 9 -26.88 -1.23 -56.32
CA ILE A 9 -25.76 -2.08 -55.90
C ILE A 9 -24.53 -1.23 -55.58
N LEU A 10 -24.18 -0.28 -56.46
CA LEU A 10 -23.05 0.63 -56.22
C LEU A 10 -23.27 1.46 -54.96
N LEU A 11 -24.48 1.98 -54.76
CA LEU A 11 -24.83 2.72 -53.53
C LEU A 11 -24.66 1.84 -52.29
N LEU A 12 -25.14 0.58 -52.33
CA LEU A 12 -25.01 -0.36 -51.22
C LEU A 12 -23.55 -0.69 -50.92
N LEU A 13 -22.72 -0.88 -51.94
CA LEU A 13 -21.28 -1.08 -51.79
C LEU A 13 -20.60 0.14 -51.15
N MET A 14 -20.96 1.36 -51.55
CA MET A 14 -20.45 2.58 -50.92
C MET A 14 -20.87 2.68 -49.45
N ILE A 15 -22.12 2.36 -49.12
CA ILE A 15 -22.61 2.37 -47.74
C ILE A 15 -21.85 1.35 -46.89
N ILE A 16 -21.67 0.12 -47.38
CA ILE A 16 -20.88 -0.91 -46.68
C ILE A 16 -19.44 -0.44 -46.48
N GLY A 17 -18.81 0.16 -47.50
CA GLY A 17 -17.47 0.72 -47.40
C GLY A 17 -17.35 1.82 -46.34
N LEU A 18 -18.33 2.73 -46.26
CA LEU A 18 -18.39 3.78 -45.24
C LEU A 18 -18.50 3.19 -43.83
N TYR A 19 -19.37 2.19 -43.62
CA TYR A 19 -19.49 1.53 -42.32
C TYR A 19 -18.24 0.74 -41.95
N ALA A 20 -17.61 0.07 -42.91
CA ALA A 20 -16.34 -0.63 -42.68
C ALA A 20 -15.24 0.34 -42.25
N GLY A 21 -15.11 1.50 -42.93
CA GLY A 21 -14.18 2.55 -42.53
C GLY A 21 -14.48 3.10 -41.13
N LEU A 22 -15.75 3.36 -40.81
CA LEU A 22 -16.17 3.80 -39.48
C LEU A 22 -15.83 2.77 -38.39
N ILE A 23 -16.06 1.49 -38.67
CA ILE A 23 -15.73 0.38 -37.78
C ILE A 23 -14.23 0.33 -37.49
N ILE A 24 -13.41 0.43 -38.54
CA ILE A 24 -11.94 0.41 -38.41
C ILE A 24 -11.48 1.61 -37.59
N TYR A 25 -12.01 2.81 -37.88
CA TYR A 25 -11.72 4.02 -37.12
C TYR A 25 -12.08 3.87 -35.64
N GLN A 26 -13.29 3.38 -35.34
CA GLN A 26 -13.72 3.17 -33.96
C GLN A 26 -12.87 2.14 -33.21
N HIS A 27 -12.42 1.09 -33.90
CA HIS A 27 -11.49 0.12 -33.33
C HIS A 27 -10.13 0.76 -33.02
N ALA A 28 -9.57 1.54 -33.95
CA ALA A 28 -8.29 2.22 -33.76
C ALA A 28 -8.33 3.23 -32.59
N VAL A 29 -9.40 4.03 -32.50
CA VAL A 29 -9.60 4.98 -31.38
C VAL A 29 -9.74 4.25 -30.05
N LEU A 30 -10.54 3.18 -30.00
CA LEU A 30 -10.73 2.41 -28.77
C LEU A 30 -9.42 1.72 -28.34
N PHE A 31 -8.65 1.20 -29.30
CA PHE A 31 -7.34 0.59 -29.04
C PHE A 31 -6.32 1.61 -28.54
N SER A 32 -6.26 2.80 -29.15
CA SER A 32 -5.39 3.90 -28.70
C SER A 32 -5.71 4.31 -27.27
N LEU A 33 -6.99 4.38 -26.91
CA LEU A 33 -7.42 4.67 -25.54
C LEU A 33 -6.99 3.56 -24.57
N ALA A 34 -7.16 2.29 -24.94
CA ALA A 34 -6.73 1.17 -24.10
C ALA A 34 -5.21 1.17 -23.89
N GLN A 35 -4.43 1.50 -24.92
CA GLN A 35 -2.96 1.65 -24.85
C GLN A 35 -2.56 2.77 -23.91
N GLU A 36 -3.13 3.97 -24.08
CA GLU A 36 -2.86 5.13 -23.23
C GLU A 36 -3.19 4.84 -21.75
N MET A 37 -4.29 4.13 -21.49
CA MET A 37 -4.64 3.70 -20.13
C MET A 37 -3.64 2.70 -19.55
N ALA A 38 -3.25 1.69 -20.33
CA ALA A 38 -2.28 0.67 -19.89
C ALA A 38 -0.90 1.29 -19.62
N GLU A 39 -0.45 2.19 -20.49
CA GLU A 39 0.82 2.91 -20.34
C GLU A 39 0.80 3.82 -19.11
N ARG A 40 -0.26 4.62 -18.91
CA ARG A 40 -0.40 5.46 -17.72
C ARG A 40 -0.41 4.65 -16.44
N ALA A 41 -1.17 3.56 -16.41
CA ALA A 41 -1.25 2.66 -15.26
C ALA A 41 0.12 2.06 -14.92
N ALA A 42 0.90 1.69 -15.94
CA ALA A 42 2.26 1.20 -15.75
C ALA A 42 3.22 2.29 -15.29
N TYR A 43 3.10 3.50 -15.84
CA TYR A 43 3.96 4.63 -15.53
C TYR A 43 3.79 5.13 -14.09
N ILE A 44 2.56 5.14 -13.56
CA ILE A 44 2.30 5.54 -12.16
C ILE A 44 2.52 4.39 -11.17
N TRP A 45 2.91 3.20 -11.63
CA TRP A 45 2.95 2.02 -10.78
C TRP A 45 3.89 2.18 -9.60
N ASP A 46 4.97 2.94 -9.77
CA ASP A 46 5.98 3.16 -8.74
C ASP A 46 5.53 4.02 -7.56
N ASN A 47 4.55 4.92 -7.75
CA ASN A 47 4.01 5.78 -6.68
C ASN A 47 2.51 6.10 -6.91
N SER A 48 1.65 5.73 -5.95
CA SER A 48 0.21 5.89 -6.03
C SER A 48 -0.26 7.34 -5.95
N TYR A 49 0.61 8.29 -5.60
CA TYR A 49 0.37 9.72 -5.58
C TYR A 49 0.66 10.40 -6.92
N LYS A 50 1.40 9.76 -7.85
CA LYS A 50 1.65 10.31 -9.19
C LYS A 50 0.37 10.69 -9.91
N GLU A 51 0.38 11.88 -10.50
CA GLU A 51 -0.67 12.28 -11.42
C GLU A 51 -0.54 11.50 -12.75
N PRO A 52 -1.59 10.81 -13.23
CA PRO A 52 -1.50 9.96 -14.43
C PRO A 52 -1.18 10.69 -15.73
N VAL A 53 -1.42 12.00 -15.80
CA VAL A 53 -1.23 12.80 -17.01
C VAL A 53 0.12 13.51 -17.00
N SER A 54 0.48 14.18 -15.90
CA SER A 54 1.70 14.98 -15.79
C SER A 54 2.89 14.19 -15.25
N GLY A 55 2.65 13.07 -14.55
CA GLY A 55 3.67 12.35 -13.80
C GLY A 55 4.17 13.05 -12.54
N PHE A 56 3.57 14.19 -12.18
CA PHE A 56 3.97 14.97 -11.02
C PHE A 56 3.66 14.24 -9.71
N VAL A 57 4.55 14.39 -8.73
CA VAL A 57 4.40 13.91 -7.36
C VAL A 57 4.72 15.07 -6.43
N GLU A 58 3.83 15.32 -5.47
CA GLU A 58 4.10 16.27 -4.39
C GLU A 58 5.23 15.77 -3.50
N GLN A 59 6.15 16.66 -3.12
CA GLN A 59 7.28 16.29 -2.28
C GLN A 59 6.80 15.76 -0.92
N GLY A 60 7.26 14.57 -0.53
CA GLY A 60 6.84 13.89 0.70
C GLY A 60 5.59 13.02 0.58
N ARG A 61 4.99 12.92 -0.62
CA ARG A 61 3.90 11.99 -0.92
C ARG A 61 4.43 10.76 -1.65
N ASP A 62 4.92 9.80 -0.87
CA ASP A 62 5.39 8.51 -1.37
C ASP A 62 4.55 7.37 -0.81
N ASP A 63 4.47 6.30 -1.57
CA ASP A 63 4.03 5.02 -1.01
C ASP A 63 5.11 4.50 -0.05
N GLY A 64 4.75 3.55 0.82
CA GLY A 64 5.68 2.96 1.78
C GLY A 64 6.96 2.34 1.16
N LEU A 65 7.97 2.04 1.97
CA LEU A 65 9.23 1.48 1.43
C LEU A 65 9.06 0.03 0.97
N TYR A 66 8.17 -0.71 1.61
CA TYR A 66 7.94 -2.14 1.46
C TYR A 66 6.59 -2.49 0.83
N TRP A 67 5.79 -1.52 0.38
CA TRP A 67 4.48 -1.81 -0.24
C TRP A 67 4.57 -2.79 -1.42
N ARG A 68 5.71 -2.78 -2.13
CA ARG A 68 5.99 -3.70 -3.24
C ARG A 68 6.13 -5.15 -2.79
N LEU A 69 6.48 -5.38 -1.53
CA LEU A 69 6.62 -6.72 -0.95
C LEU A 69 5.32 -7.14 -0.26
N THR A 70 4.65 -6.20 0.41
CA THR A 70 3.48 -6.47 1.27
C THR A 70 2.15 -6.40 0.54
N SER A 71 1.97 -5.43 -0.36
CA SER A 71 0.69 -5.10 -1.01
C SER A 71 0.65 -5.50 -2.48
N ASP A 72 1.81 -5.53 -3.13
CA ASP A 72 1.94 -5.83 -4.57
C ASP A 72 2.07 -7.33 -4.87
N GLY A 73 2.20 -8.17 -3.83
CA GLY A 73 2.29 -9.63 -3.95
C GLY A 73 3.53 -10.15 -4.70
N SER A 74 4.63 -9.39 -4.70
CA SER A 74 5.86 -9.71 -5.43
C SER A 74 6.63 -10.91 -4.88
N LEU A 75 6.34 -11.34 -3.66
CA LEU A 75 6.97 -12.49 -3.03
C LEU A 75 5.95 -13.62 -2.82
N PRO A 76 5.99 -14.66 -3.66
CA PRO A 76 5.08 -15.80 -3.54
C PRO A 76 5.11 -16.44 -2.15
N PHE A 77 6.26 -16.49 -1.47
CA PHE A 77 6.35 -17.08 -0.13
C PHE A 77 5.66 -16.24 0.95
N LEU A 78 5.47 -14.93 0.75
CA LEU A 78 4.70 -14.06 1.66
C LEU A 78 3.19 -14.12 1.39
N THR A 79 2.78 -14.51 0.18
CA THR A 79 1.37 -14.56 -0.25
C THR A 79 0.78 -15.96 -0.35
N GLY A 80 1.55 -17.02 -0.06
CA GLY A 80 1.07 -18.40 -0.14
C GLY A 80 1.18 -19.03 -1.54
N GLY A 81 2.03 -18.50 -2.41
CA GLY A 81 2.46 -19.14 -3.66
C GLY A 81 1.70 -18.71 -4.91
N ILE A 82 0.66 -17.89 -4.77
CA ILE A 82 -0.17 -17.44 -5.89
C ILE A 82 0.16 -15.96 -6.15
N GLY A 83 0.58 -15.65 -7.37
CA GLY A 83 0.81 -14.27 -7.82
C GLY A 83 -0.46 -13.44 -7.63
N SER A 84 -0.30 -12.21 -7.15
CA SER A 84 -1.43 -11.29 -7.00
C SER A 84 -1.96 -10.92 -8.40
N HIS A 85 -3.26 -11.09 -8.58
CA HIS A 85 -3.98 -10.50 -9.70
C HIS A 85 -5.09 -9.63 -9.14
N ILE A 86 -5.23 -8.42 -9.69
CA ILE A 86 -6.21 -7.44 -9.24
C ILE A 86 -6.96 -6.96 -10.47
N ILE A 87 -8.27 -7.04 -10.45
CA ILE A 87 -9.16 -6.64 -11.55
C ILE A 87 -10.01 -5.49 -11.06
N HIS A 88 -10.01 -4.39 -11.81
CA HIS A 88 -10.87 -3.24 -11.58
C HIS A 88 -11.80 -3.03 -12.78
N LEU A 89 -13.10 -2.90 -12.51
CA LEU A 89 -14.14 -2.75 -13.53
C LEU A 89 -14.38 -1.27 -13.88
N ILE A 90 -14.74 -1.01 -15.15
CA ILE A 90 -14.94 0.32 -15.71
C ILE A 90 -16.36 0.41 -16.28
N PRO A 91 -17.14 1.46 -15.96
CA PRO A 91 -16.83 2.58 -15.05
C PRO A 91 -16.90 2.16 -13.57
N SER A 92 -16.05 2.77 -12.73
CA SER A 92 -16.03 2.54 -11.28
C SER A 92 -17.28 3.10 -10.61
N GLN A 93 -17.90 2.36 -9.69
CA GLN A 93 -18.91 2.93 -8.80
C GLN A 93 -18.22 3.81 -7.75
N GLU A 94 -18.73 5.03 -7.55
CA GLU A 94 -18.09 6.06 -6.69
C GLU A 94 -17.97 5.64 -5.21
N ASP A 95 -18.74 4.64 -4.77
CA ASP A 95 -18.84 4.18 -3.38
C ASP A 95 -18.00 2.92 -3.06
N GLU A 96 -17.07 2.51 -3.93
CA GLU A 96 -16.17 1.39 -3.59
C GLU A 96 -15.16 1.81 -2.50
N GLU A 97 -15.26 1.11 -1.35
CA GLU A 97 -14.30 1.10 -0.23
C GLU A 97 -12.85 1.20 -0.73
N PRO A 98 -11.96 1.90 -0.01
CA PRO A 98 -10.55 2.01 -0.40
C PRO A 98 -9.90 0.63 -0.38
N GLY A 99 -9.92 -0.03 -1.55
CA GLY A 99 -9.29 -1.33 -1.76
C GLY A 99 -7.77 -1.28 -1.59
N SER A 100 -7.12 -2.42 -1.83
CA SER A 100 -5.66 -2.55 -1.75
C SER A 100 -4.92 -1.46 -2.54
N LEU A 101 -3.68 -1.15 -2.14
CA LEU A 101 -2.87 -0.12 -2.80
C LEU A 101 -2.82 -0.27 -4.34
N PRO A 102 -2.64 -1.48 -4.92
CA PRO A 102 -2.68 -1.64 -6.37
C PRO A 102 -4.07 -1.37 -6.97
N MET A 103 -5.16 -1.71 -6.28
CA MET A 103 -6.53 -1.36 -6.72
C MET A 103 -6.68 0.17 -6.84
N ARG A 104 -6.17 0.91 -5.84
CA ARG A 104 -6.19 2.37 -5.85
C ARG A 104 -5.39 2.95 -7.03
N LYS A 105 -4.23 2.37 -7.34
CA LYS A 105 -3.41 2.75 -8.51
C LYS A 105 -4.18 2.54 -9.81
N LEU A 106 -4.80 1.37 -10.00
CA LEU A 106 -5.60 1.06 -11.18
C LEU A 106 -6.78 2.03 -11.36
N ARG A 107 -7.56 2.26 -10.29
CA ARG A 107 -8.72 3.16 -10.32
C ARG A 107 -8.39 4.57 -10.78
N ARG A 108 -7.23 5.11 -10.39
CA ARG A 108 -6.80 6.47 -10.80
C ARG A 108 -6.60 6.61 -12.31
N THR A 109 -6.33 5.51 -13.00
CA THR A 109 -6.11 5.48 -14.46
C THR A 109 -7.32 5.04 -15.26
N ALA A 110 -8.36 4.55 -14.57
CA ALA A 110 -9.58 3.98 -15.12
C ALA A 110 -10.60 5.06 -15.58
N VAL A 111 -10.13 6.19 -16.10
CA VAL A 111 -10.97 7.30 -16.54
C VAL A 111 -11.27 7.14 -18.02
N VAL A 112 -12.52 6.81 -18.36
CA VAL A 112 -12.98 6.65 -19.75
C VAL A 112 -14.17 7.55 -20.08
N PRO A 113 -14.34 7.96 -21.35
CA PRO A 113 -15.55 8.61 -21.81
C PRO A 113 -16.82 7.76 -21.58
N SER A 114 -17.96 8.43 -21.37
CA SER A 114 -19.24 7.77 -21.16
C SER A 114 -19.60 6.78 -22.28
N GLY A 115 -20.15 5.62 -21.92
CA GLY A 115 -20.59 4.59 -22.87
C GLY A 115 -19.51 3.58 -23.27
N ILE A 116 -18.33 3.64 -22.66
CA ILE A 116 -17.30 2.61 -22.73
C ILE A 116 -17.35 1.81 -21.41
N ARG A 117 -17.27 0.49 -21.52
CA ARG A 117 -17.17 -0.45 -20.39
C ARG A 117 -15.88 -1.23 -20.52
N GLY A 118 -15.41 -1.83 -19.43
CA GLY A 118 -14.18 -2.60 -19.51
C GLY A 118 -13.65 -3.06 -18.17
N GLU A 119 -12.43 -3.56 -18.20
CA GLU A 119 -11.65 -3.85 -17.02
C GLU A 119 -10.19 -3.45 -17.22
N ILE A 120 -9.55 -3.10 -16.12
CA ILE A 120 -8.10 -3.00 -16.03
C ILE A 120 -7.61 -4.02 -15.02
N ARG A 121 -6.67 -4.85 -15.45
CA ARG A 121 -6.12 -5.96 -14.68
C ARG A 121 -4.64 -5.74 -14.46
N TYR A 122 -4.22 -5.95 -13.23
CA TYR A 122 -2.81 -6.09 -12.86
C TYR A 122 -2.51 -7.56 -12.59
N GLU A 123 -1.40 -8.04 -13.13
CA GLU A 123 -0.85 -9.37 -12.87
C GLU A 123 0.63 -9.24 -12.49
N ASN A 124 0.98 -9.74 -11.30
CA ASN A 124 2.36 -9.87 -10.88
C ASN A 124 2.88 -11.28 -11.20
N ARG A 125 3.62 -11.40 -12.30
CA ARG A 125 4.34 -12.64 -12.65
C ARG A 125 5.76 -12.52 -12.13
N ILE A 126 6.34 -13.64 -11.70
CA ILE A 126 7.71 -13.67 -11.11
C ILE A 126 8.75 -12.98 -12.01
N ALA A 127 8.59 -13.05 -13.33
CA ALA A 127 9.49 -12.44 -14.29
C ALA A 127 9.08 -11.04 -14.76
N GLU A 128 7.78 -10.71 -14.71
CA GLU A 128 7.24 -9.48 -15.29
C GLU A 128 5.95 -9.04 -14.60
N LYS A 129 5.77 -7.73 -14.46
CA LYS A 129 4.53 -7.13 -13.97
C LYS A 129 3.78 -6.58 -15.17
N VAL A 130 2.54 -7.03 -15.35
CA VAL A 130 1.76 -6.76 -16.56
C VAL A 130 0.46 -6.07 -16.19
N ILE A 131 0.12 -5.04 -16.96
CA ILE A 131 -1.18 -4.40 -16.93
C ILE A 131 -1.91 -4.71 -18.24
N THR A 132 -3.12 -5.24 -18.11
CA THR A 132 -4.01 -5.56 -19.22
C THR A 132 -5.24 -4.69 -19.12
N VAL A 133 -5.55 -3.93 -20.17
CA VAL A 133 -6.76 -3.11 -20.28
C VAL A 133 -7.64 -3.72 -21.36
N GLU A 134 -8.87 -4.09 -20.99
CA GLU A 134 -9.89 -4.53 -21.93
C GLU A 134 -11.01 -3.49 -21.98
N LEU A 135 -11.27 -2.92 -23.16
CA LEU A 135 -12.35 -1.97 -23.37
C LEU A 135 -13.38 -2.54 -24.36
N VAL A 136 -14.64 -2.30 -24.04
CA VAL A 136 -15.82 -2.69 -24.81
C VAL A 136 -16.67 -1.47 -25.09
N LYS A 137 -16.96 -1.24 -26.38
CA LYS A 137 -17.88 -0.19 -26.84
C LYS A 137 -19.00 -0.81 -27.68
N PRO A 138 -20.28 -0.63 -27.30
CA PRO A 138 -21.39 -1.07 -28.13
C PRO A 138 -21.50 -0.20 -29.38
N LEU A 139 -21.72 -0.85 -30.54
CA LEU A 139 -21.93 -0.19 -31.82
C LEU A 139 -23.43 -0.12 -32.12
N ARG A 140 -23.89 1.09 -32.44
CA ARG A 140 -25.26 1.31 -32.93
C ARG A 140 -25.27 1.06 -34.44
N LEU A 141 -25.41 -0.20 -34.83
CA LEU A 141 -25.56 -0.62 -36.23
C LEU A 141 -27.04 -0.89 -36.55
N PRO A 142 -27.52 -0.58 -37.77
CA PRO A 142 -28.85 -1.00 -38.20
C PRO A 142 -28.94 -2.53 -38.29
N LEU A 143 -30.12 -3.09 -38.10
CA LEU A 143 -30.35 -4.54 -37.97
C LEU A 143 -29.74 -5.37 -39.11
N TRP A 144 -29.82 -4.87 -40.34
CA TRP A 144 -29.26 -5.54 -41.51
C TRP A 144 -27.72 -5.57 -41.51
N LEU A 145 -27.03 -4.63 -40.86
CA LEU A 145 -25.58 -4.66 -40.67
C LEU A 145 -25.13 -5.57 -39.54
N GLN A 146 -25.97 -5.80 -38.52
CA GLN A 146 -25.62 -6.63 -37.38
C GLN A 146 -25.39 -8.09 -37.77
N GLN A 147 -25.96 -8.53 -38.89
CA GLN A 147 -25.69 -9.86 -39.45
C GLN A 147 -24.29 -9.97 -40.06
N LEU A 148 -23.71 -8.86 -40.52
CA LEU A 148 -22.39 -8.80 -41.15
C LEU A 148 -21.28 -8.43 -40.15
N PHE A 149 -21.62 -7.68 -39.10
CA PHE A 149 -20.67 -7.14 -38.13
C PHE A 149 -21.18 -7.30 -36.70
N THR A 150 -20.28 -7.65 -35.79
CA THR A 150 -20.58 -7.75 -34.35
C THR A 150 -21.06 -6.41 -33.77
N SER A 151 -22.08 -6.47 -32.92
CA SER A 151 -22.70 -5.33 -32.24
C SER A 151 -21.84 -4.70 -31.15
N GLU A 152 -20.75 -5.34 -30.76
CA GLU A 152 -19.81 -4.86 -29.75
C GLU A 152 -18.39 -4.88 -30.30
N ARG A 153 -17.60 -3.86 -29.94
CA ARG A 153 -16.17 -3.81 -30.21
C ARG A 153 -15.42 -4.01 -28.92
N ARG A 154 -14.61 -5.06 -28.88
CA ARG A 154 -13.66 -5.34 -27.81
C ARG A 154 -12.25 -5.08 -28.31
N VAL A 155 -11.44 -4.43 -27.48
CA VAL A 155 -10.00 -4.26 -27.68
C VAL A 155 -9.28 -4.62 -26.39
N THR A 156 -8.08 -5.15 -26.53
CA THR A 156 -7.19 -5.47 -25.42
C THR A 156 -5.85 -4.80 -25.67
N ALA A 157 -5.37 -4.07 -24.67
CA ALA A 157 -4.03 -3.49 -24.64
C ALA A 157 -3.26 -4.08 -23.46
N VAL A 158 -1.98 -4.36 -23.66
CA VAL A 158 -1.10 -4.95 -22.65
C VAL A 158 0.15 -4.10 -22.56
N TYR A 159 0.55 -3.73 -21.34
CA TYR A 159 1.77 -2.99 -21.09
C TYR A 159 2.52 -3.58 -19.90
N THR A 160 3.85 -3.65 -20.01
CA THR A 160 4.73 -4.18 -18.95
C THR A 160 5.26 -3.04 -18.10
N ILE A 161 5.19 -3.18 -16.78
CA ILE A 161 5.79 -2.23 -15.85
C ILE A 161 7.31 -2.41 -15.88
N SER A 162 8.03 -1.38 -16.32
CA SER A 162 9.49 -1.38 -16.35
C SER A 162 10.05 -0.84 -15.03
N ASP A 163 10.58 -1.73 -14.19
CA ASP A 163 11.30 -1.37 -12.96
C ASP A 163 12.50 -2.32 -12.76
N PRO A 164 13.62 -2.10 -13.49
CA PRO A 164 14.76 -3.00 -13.45
C PRO A 164 15.43 -3.05 -12.07
N ALA A 165 15.38 -1.96 -11.32
CA ALA A 165 15.95 -1.89 -9.98
C ALA A 165 15.17 -2.80 -9.00
N GLU A 166 13.85 -2.76 -9.03
CA GLU A 166 13.00 -3.66 -8.23
C GLU A 166 13.17 -5.12 -8.61
N TYR A 167 13.34 -5.43 -9.90
CA TYR A 167 13.60 -6.81 -10.33
C TYR A 167 14.89 -7.36 -9.71
N LEU A 168 15.98 -6.59 -9.76
CA LEU A 168 17.26 -6.97 -9.15
C LEU A 168 17.14 -7.09 -7.63
N ARG A 169 16.42 -6.16 -6.98
CA ARG A 169 16.15 -6.20 -5.53
C ARG A 169 15.37 -7.46 -5.15
N GLY A 170 14.33 -7.82 -5.90
CA GLY A 170 13.53 -9.02 -5.68
C GLY A 170 14.35 -10.30 -5.80
N ILE A 171 15.17 -10.42 -6.85
CA ILE A 171 16.07 -11.57 -7.02
C ILE A 171 17.09 -11.65 -5.89
N ASN A 172 17.70 -10.53 -5.51
CA ASN A 172 18.69 -10.52 -4.44
C ASN A 172 18.06 -10.86 -3.08
N LEU A 173 16.86 -10.35 -2.82
CA LEU A 173 16.09 -10.65 -1.61
C LEU A 173 15.73 -12.14 -1.56
N ILE A 174 15.20 -12.71 -2.65
CA ILE A 174 14.94 -14.15 -2.74
C ILE A 174 16.24 -14.93 -2.53
N ARG A 175 17.32 -14.59 -3.23
CA ARG A 175 18.62 -15.28 -3.09
C ARG A 175 19.17 -15.22 -1.66
N THR A 176 19.05 -14.08 -0.99
CA THR A 176 19.59 -13.87 0.36
C THR A 176 18.73 -14.55 1.43
N TYR A 177 17.41 -14.49 1.30
CA TYR A 177 16.46 -14.92 2.33
C TYR A 177 15.79 -16.28 2.03
N THR A 178 16.02 -16.90 0.87
CA THR A 178 15.56 -18.28 0.58
C THR A 178 16.13 -19.30 1.56
N GLY A 179 17.29 -19.02 2.17
CA GLY A 179 17.83 -19.81 3.28
C GLY A 179 16.96 -19.75 4.55
N ILE A 180 16.31 -18.61 4.80
CA ILE A 180 15.40 -18.37 5.95
C ILE A 180 14.01 -18.96 5.66
N GLY A 181 13.54 -18.92 4.41
CA GLY A 181 12.27 -19.53 4.00
C GLY A 181 12.20 -21.06 4.14
N ARG A 182 13.34 -21.75 4.25
CA ARG A 182 13.38 -23.18 4.62
C ARG A 182 13.26 -23.43 6.13
N ALA A 183 13.54 -22.42 6.95
CA ALA A 183 13.44 -22.48 8.40
C ALA A 183 12.06 -21.95 8.86
N ALA A 184 11.01 -22.72 8.58
CA ALA A 184 9.72 -22.73 9.30
C ALA A 184 9.16 -21.39 9.86
N MET A 185 9.20 -20.28 9.12
CA MET A 185 8.46 -19.06 9.47
C MET A 185 7.10 -19.07 8.76
N SER A 186 6.03 -18.79 9.50
CA SER A 186 4.70 -18.63 8.91
C SER A 186 4.65 -17.39 8.00
N PRO A 187 3.79 -17.36 6.96
CA PRO A 187 3.64 -16.17 6.10
C PRO A 187 3.29 -14.89 6.87
N GLU A 188 2.63 -15.02 8.02
CA GLU A 188 2.26 -13.91 8.89
C GLU A 188 3.46 -13.34 9.65
N GLU A 189 4.32 -14.20 10.22
CA GLU A 189 5.60 -13.80 10.83
C GLU A 189 6.56 -13.18 9.80
N ALA A 190 6.58 -13.71 8.57
CA ALA A 190 7.39 -13.12 7.53
C ALA A 190 6.86 -11.73 7.13
N ARG A 191 5.53 -11.53 7.07
CA ARG A 191 4.93 -10.20 6.81
C ARG A 191 5.20 -9.21 7.93
N SER A 192 5.22 -9.62 9.19
CA SER A 192 5.51 -8.71 10.31
C SER A 192 6.95 -8.20 10.30
N LEU A 193 7.91 -8.98 9.79
CA LEU A 193 9.29 -8.51 9.56
C LEU A 193 9.41 -7.41 8.50
N PHE A 194 8.47 -7.38 7.55
CA PHE A 194 8.41 -6.37 6.48
C PHE A 194 7.29 -5.35 6.72
N ALA A 195 6.77 -5.26 7.95
CA ALA A 195 5.86 -4.20 8.31
C ALA A 195 6.53 -2.85 8.02
N GLU A 196 5.79 -1.95 7.35
CA GLU A 196 6.28 -0.61 7.12
C GLU A 196 6.63 0.01 8.48
N PRO A 197 7.85 0.53 8.66
CA PRO A 197 8.11 1.38 9.81
C PRO A 197 7.06 2.48 9.75
N ALA A 198 6.36 2.71 10.87
CA ALA A 198 5.48 3.85 10.96
C ALA A 198 6.26 5.06 10.44
N ALA A 199 5.63 5.84 9.55
CA ALA A 199 6.22 7.08 9.06
C ALA A 199 6.78 7.84 10.27
N ASP A 200 7.92 8.52 10.11
CA ASP A 200 8.60 9.30 11.16
C ASP A 200 7.73 10.43 11.80
N GLY A 201 6.41 10.41 11.56
CA GLY A 201 5.41 11.05 12.38
C GLY A 201 5.18 10.27 13.67
N LYS A 202 5.55 10.91 14.78
CA LYS A 202 5.27 10.59 16.20
C LYS A 202 3.77 10.50 16.52
N THR A 203 2.99 9.78 15.72
CA THR A 203 1.53 9.73 15.80
C THR A 203 1.11 8.31 16.14
N ALA A 204 0.79 8.09 17.41
CA ALA A 204 0.30 6.81 17.89
C ALA A 204 -1.17 6.96 18.27
N LYS A 205 -2.07 6.35 17.49
CA LYS A 205 -3.50 6.25 17.83
C LYS A 205 -3.69 5.12 18.83
N VAL A 206 -3.49 5.45 20.10
CA VAL A 206 -3.59 4.52 21.23
C VAL A 206 -4.63 5.05 22.21
N ALA A 207 -5.52 4.20 22.70
CA ALA A 207 -6.59 4.54 23.63
C ALA A 207 -6.41 3.93 25.03
N SER A 208 -5.42 3.05 25.23
CA SER A 208 -5.14 2.42 26.52
C SER A 208 -3.65 2.07 26.69
N HIS A 209 -3.24 1.77 27.93
CA HIS A 209 -1.88 1.29 28.22
C HIS A 209 -1.59 -0.07 27.57
N GLU A 210 -2.57 -0.98 27.52
CA GLU A 210 -2.38 -2.29 26.88
C GLU A 210 -2.12 -2.15 25.37
N GLU A 211 -2.85 -1.25 24.71
CA GLU A 211 -2.61 -0.90 23.30
C GLU A 211 -1.25 -0.23 23.11
N ALA A 212 -0.84 0.63 24.06
CA ALA A 212 0.47 1.29 24.02
C ALA A 212 1.63 0.27 24.12
N ALA A 213 1.52 -0.68 25.05
CA ALA A 213 2.50 -1.74 25.22
C ALA A 213 2.53 -2.68 24.00
N ARG A 214 1.37 -2.99 23.42
CA ARG A 214 1.26 -3.76 22.18
C ARG A 214 1.89 -3.02 20.99
N TRP A 215 1.66 -1.71 20.89
CA TRP A 215 2.27 -0.85 19.90
C TRP A 215 3.80 -0.91 20.02
N LEU A 216 4.37 -0.78 21.23
CA LEU A 216 5.81 -0.88 21.43
C LEU A 216 6.38 -2.23 20.98
N ARG A 217 5.75 -3.34 21.35
CA ARG A 217 6.22 -4.67 20.94
C ARG A 217 6.21 -4.84 19.41
N LEU A 218 5.21 -4.31 18.74
CA LEU A 218 5.15 -4.32 17.26
C LEU A 218 6.25 -3.44 16.64
N HIS A 219 6.56 -2.29 17.22
CA HIS A 219 7.52 -1.34 16.64
C HIS A 219 8.98 -1.67 16.96
N THR A 220 9.26 -2.26 18.12
CA THR A 220 10.63 -2.60 18.52
C THR A 220 10.97 -4.07 18.23
N GLY A 221 9.99 -4.91 17.94
CA GLY A 221 10.15 -6.37 17.82
C GLY A 221 10.50 -7.05 19.14
N GLY A 222 10.35 -6.35 20.27
CA GLY A 222 10.70 -6.85 21.60
C GLY A 222 9.58 -7.66 22.27
N VAL A 223 9.95 -8.29 23.39
CA VAL A 223 9.05 -9.13 24.19
C VAL A 223 8.89 -8.57 25.59
N GLU A 224 7.74 -8.80 26.22
CA GLU A 224 7.54 -8.43 27.62
C GLU A 224 8.50 -9.23 28.52
N LYS A 225 9.11 -8.56 29.49
CA LYS A 225 10.08 -9.21 30.38
C LYS A 225 9.98 -8.71 31.81
N ARG A 226 10.03 -9.63 32.77
CA ARG A 226 10.02 -9.33 34.20
C ARG A 226 11.42 -9.42 34.78
N TYR A 227 11.75 -8.45 35.62
CA TYR A 227 12.95 -8.39 36.43
C TYR A 227 12.59 -8.18 37.90
N THR A 228 13.48 -8.60 38.80
CA THR A 228 13.37 -8.32 40.23
C THR A 228 14.42 -7.29 40.58
N THR A 229 14.00 -6.25 41.30
CA THR A 229 14.87 -5.15 41.76
C THR A 229 14.77 -5.03 43.28
N SER A 230 15.66 -4.27 43.90
CA SER A 230 15.62 -3.93 45.32
C SER A 230 14.32 -3.21 45.73
N HIS A 231 13.68 -2.52 44.77
CA HIS A 231 12.40 -1.84 44.94
C HIS A 231 11.18 -2.73 44.56
N GLY A 232 11.39 -4.03 44.33
CA GLY A 232 10.38 -5.03 43.98
C GLY A 232 10.34 -5.41 42.50
N ASP A 233 9.26 -6.04 42.06
CA ASP A 233 9.13 -6.49 40.67
C ASP A 233 9.05 -5.32 39.68
N ARG A 234 9.71 -5.50 38.52
CA ARG A 234 9.66 -4.59 37.36
C ARG A 234 9.22 -5.38 36.12
N LEU A 235 8.13 -4.93 35.50
CA LEU A 235 7.65 -5.49 34.23
C LEU A 235 7.97 -4.51 33.10
N ILE A 236 8.79 -4.94 32.13
CA ILE A 236 9.17 -4.16 30.96
C ILE A 236 8.24 -4.54 29.80
N ASP A 237 7.55 -3.57 29.23
CA ASP A 237 6.53 -3.80 28.20
C ASP A 237 7.09 -4.40 26.90
N SER A 238 8.32 -4.00 26.54
CA SER A 238 9.05 -4.53 25.40
C SER A 238 10.56 -4.46 25.61
N TYR A 239 11.23 -5.61 25.63
CA TYR A 239 12.68 -5.76 25.76
C TYR A 239 13.27 -6.33 24.47
N VAL A 240 14.29 -5.67 23.93
CA VAL A 240 15.01 -6.11 22.71
C VAL A 240 16.48 -5.72 22.83
N SER A 241 17.39 -6.70 22.65
CA SER A 241 18.84 -6.49 22.55
C SER A 241 19.42 -5.52 23.60
N GLY A 242 19.15 -5.76 24.89
CA GLY A 242 19.66 -4.91 25.97
C GLY A 242 18.91 -3.59 26.18
N THR A 243 17.99 -3.22 25.29
CA THR A 243 17.15 -2.02 25.43
C THR A 243 15.78 -2.38 26.01
N ALA A 244 15.39 -1.66 27.06
CA ALA A 244 14.05 -1.72 27.64
C ALA A 244 13.19 -0.56 27.13
N HIS A 245 12.01 -0.88 26.62
CA HIS A 245 10.99 0.07 26.20
C HIS A 245 9.79 -0.03 27.12
N GLN A 246 9.38 1.09 27.71
CA GLN A 246 8.22 1.18 28.60
C GLN A 246 7.17 2.12 28.02
N ALA A 247 5.90 1.72 28.00
CA ALA A 247 4.78 2.56 27.58
C ALA A 247 4.10 3.23 28.77
N PHE A 248 3.78 4.51 28.62
CA PHE A 248 2.94 5.26 29.54
C PHE A 248 1.81 5.93 28.76
N TYR A 249 0.58 5.42 28.95
CA TYR A 249 -0.63 6.08 28.45
C TYR A 249 -1.19 7.04 29.51
N THR A 250 -1.23 6.60 30.77
CA THR A 250 -1.60 7.40 31.93
C THR A 250 -0.60 7.13 33.04
N TYR A 251 -0.26 8.16 33.82
CA TYR A 251 0.70 8.01 34.91
C TYR A 251 0.45 9.02 36.03
N ARG A 252 0.99 8.73 37.21
CA ARG A 252 1.15 9.68 38.32
C ARG A 252 2.64 9.86 38.58
N GLU A 253 3.11 11.10 38.71
CA GLU A 253 4.54 11.41 38.85
C GLU A 253 5.19 10.62 39.98
N SER A 254 4.55 10.53 41.15
CA SER A 254 5.08 9.77 42.29
C SER A 254 5.22 8.27 42.04
N GLN A 255 4.35 7.68 41.22
CA GLN A 255 4.39 6.24 40.91
C GLN A 255 5.47 5.92 39.88
N ILE A 256 5.66 6.79 38.89
CA ILE A 256 6.64 6.55 37.85
C ILE A 256 8.06 6.79 38.36
N LEU A 257 8.30 7.70 39.31
CA LEU A 257 9.64 7.88 39.85
C LEU A 257 10.16 6.61 40.53
N LEU A 258 9.29 5.86 41.21
CA LEU A 258 9.66 4.54 41.73
C LEU A 258 10.01 3.54 40.62
N GLN A 259 9.31 3.57 39.48
CA GLN A 259 9.66 2.73 38.32
C GLN A 259 10.96 3.20 37.65
N ALA A 260 11.24 4.50 37.67
CA ALA A 260 12.47 5.07 37.16
C ALA A 260 13.67 4.64 38.01
N ASP A 261 13.51 4.59 39.34
CA ASP A 261 14.54 4.10 40.24
C ASP A 261 14.85 2.61 39.99
N LYS A 262 13.82 1.80 39.70
CA LYS A 262 14.00 0.39 39.28
C LYS A 262 14.78 0.26 37.97
N ASP A 263 14.43 1.05 36.97
CA ASP A 263 15.11 1.01 35.67
C ASP A 263 16.55 1.54 35.78
N ALA A 264 16.81 2.52 36.65
CA ALA A 264 18.15 3.02 36.95
C ALA A 264 19.02 1.97 37.67
N GLU A 265 18.43 1.17 38.57
CA GLU A 265 19.11 0.02 39.20
C GLU A 265 19.53 -0.99 38.13
N LEU A 266 18.60 -1.38 37.25
CA LEU A 266 18.88 -2.34 36.18
C LEU A 266 19.93 -1.84 35.17
N LEU A 267 19.96 -0.54 34.89
CA LEU A 267 21.02 0.10 34.09
C LEU A 267 22.37 0.03 34.81
N LYS A 268 22.39 0.34 36.11
CA LYS A 268 23.62 0.36 36.92
C LYS A 268 24.23 -1.02 37.10
N GLU A 269 23.39 -2.06 37.20
CA GLU A 269 23.82 -3.45 37.30
C GLU A 269 24.25 -4.05 35.94
N GLY A 270 24.07 -3.32 34.83
CA GLY A 270 24.39 -3.78 33.49
C GLY A 270 23.42 -4.85 32.96
N VAL A 271 22.26 -5.01 33.61
CA VAL A 271 21.18 -5.91 33.15
C VAL A 271 20.48 -5.31 31.93
N LEU A 272 20.38 -3.99 31.89
CA LEU A 272 19.92 -3.21 30.75
C LEU A 272 21.07 -2.34 30.24
N GLU A 273 21.23 -2.27 28.93
CA GLU A 273 22.19 -1.37 28.28
C GLU A 273 21.58 0.02 28.08
N ARG A 274 20.26 0.07 27.84
CA ARG A 274 19.52 1.31 27.57
C ARG A 274 18.07 1.21 28.01
N VAL A 275 17.48 2.32 28.45
CA VAL A 275 16.07 2.42 28.80
C VAL A 275 15.43 3.59 28.06
N VAL A 276 14.31 3.32 27.39
CA VAL A 276 13.50 4.30 26.66
C VAL A 276 12.06 4.25 27.17
N TRP A 277 11.55 5.39 27.62
CA TRP A 277 10.19 5.56 28.10
C TRP A 277 9.37 6.32 27.08
N HIS A 278 8.27 5.73 26.64
CA HIS A 278 7.39 6.26 25.61
C HIS A 278 6.09 6.75 26.24
N PHE A 279 5.83 8.05 26.14
CA PHE A 279 4.62 8.70 26.64
C PHE A 279 3.62 8.91 25.51
N PHE A 280 2.43 8.34 25.65
CA PHE A 280 1.36 8.39 24.66
C PHE A 280 0.30 9.40 25.11
N LEU A 281 0.14 10.50 24.37
CA LEU A 281 -0.83 11.55 24.71
C LEU A 281 -2.28 11.15 24.41
N GLY A 282 -2.49 10.01 23.74
CA GLY A 282 -3.82 9.48 23.39
C GLY A 282 -4.52 10.29 22.29
N THR A 283 -5.59 9.74 21.71
CA THR A 283 -6.35 10.38 20.63
C THR A 283 -6.77 11.80 21.02
N ASP A 284 -6.46 12.79 20.17
CA ASP A 284 -6.67 14.23 20.41
C ASP A 284 -5.78 14.84 21.52
N ASN A 285 -4.65 14.21 21.85
CA ASN A 285 -3.74 14.61 22.94
C ASN A 285 -4.43 14.81 24.29
N ARG A 286 -5.39 13.94 24.64
CA ARG A 286 -6.18 14.01 25.88
C ARG A 286 -5.37 13.85 27.16
N ASN A 287 -4.22 13.17 27.10
CA ASN A 287 -3.34 12.99 28.25
C ASN A 287 -2.27 14.08 28.29
N PRO A 288 -1.99 14.67 29.46
CA PRO A 288 -0.97 15.71 29.58
C PRO A 288 0.44 15.14 29.33
N PRO A 289 1.30 15.88 28.61
CA PRO A 289 2.69 15.49 28.46
C PRO A 289 3.44 15.53 29.81
N PRO A 290 4.53 14.76 29.95
CA PRO A 290 5.38 14.80 31.13
C PRO A 290 5.91 16.21 31.40
N SER A 291 5.88 16.62 32.66
CA SER A 291 6.42 17.91 33.08
C SER A 291 7.92 17.98 32.79
N GLN A 292 8.44 19.18 32.53
CA GLN A 292 9.88 19.36 32.27
C GLN A 292 10.72 18.85 33.44
N HIS A 293 10.29 19.11 34.67
CA HIS A 293 10.95 18.62 35.88
C HIS A 293 11.01 17.08 35.92
N LEU A 294 9.94 16.39 35.52
CA LEU A 294 9.96 14.94 35.41
C LEU A 294 10.94 14.46 34.33
N LEU A 295 10.96 15.10 33.16
CA LEU A 295 11.91 14.74 32.09
C LEU A 295 13.36 14.90 32.54
N GLU A 296 13.68 15.96 33.28
CA GLU A 296 15.00 16.17 33.88
C GLU A 296 15.35 15.07 34.91
N GLN A 297 14.39 14.64 35.73
CA GLN A 297 14.57 13.54 36.68
C GLN A 297 14.78 12.18 36.02
N LEU A 298 14.16 11.93 34.86
CA LEU A 298 14.38 10.71 34.06
C LEU A 298 15.76 10.74 33.39
N ALA A 299 16.13 11.88 32.80
CA ALA A 299 17.43 12.06 32.17
C ALA A 299 18.58 11.88 33.18
N ALA A 300 18.43 12.39 34.41
CA ALA A 300 19.40 12.20 35.50
C ALA A 300 19.60 10.72 35.89
N ARG A 301 18.66 9.84 35.56
CA ARG A 301 18.70 8.38 35.77
C ARG A 301 19.16 7.60 34.54
N GLY A 302 19.54 8.29 33.46
CA GLY A 302 19.93 7.65 32.20
C GLY A 302 18.76 7.11 31.38
N ILE A 303 17.54 7.55 31.69
CA ILE A 303 16.32 7.14 30.98
C ILE A 303 16.00 8.15 29.89
N GLN A 304 15.91 7.69 28.64
CA GLN A 304 15.50 8.52 27.52
C GLN A 304 13.96 8.57 27.45
N ALA A 305 13.38 9.76 27.33
CA ALA A 305 11.95 9.94 27.18
C ALA A 305 11.58 10.31 25.73
N GLU A 306 10.58 9.62 25.18
CA GLU A 306 9.97 9.89 23.88
C GLU A 306 8.49 10.19 24.04
N ILE A 307 7.99 11.18 23.31
CA ILE A 307 6.59 11.61 23.38
C ILE A 307 5.93 11.34 22.04
N HIS A 308 4.84 10.57 22.09
CA HIS A 308 3.98 10.23 20.96
C HIS A 308 2.67 11.01 21.05
N LEU A 309 2.42 11.84 20.04
CA LEU A 309 1.18 12.59 19.88
C LEU A 309 0.07 11.64 19.42
N GLY A 310 -1.18 11.91 19.79
CA GLY A 310 -2.31 11.15 19.28
C GLY A 310 -3.12 11.96 18.28
N GLY A 311 -3.14 11.49 17.03
CA GLY A 311 -3.80 12.17 15.92
C GLY A 311 -2.83 12.58 14.82
N ASP A 312 -3.39 12.96 13.67
CA ASP A 312 -2.64 13.42 12.51
C ASP A 312 -2.23 14.90 12.73
N PRO A 313 -0.91 15.25 12.72
CA PRO A 313 -0.43 16.61 12.97
C PRO A 313 -0.94 17.63 11.93
N TYR A 314 -1.57 17.16 10.85
CA TYR A 314 -2.15 17.99 9.80
C TYR A 314 -3.66 18.27 9.96
N THR A 315 -4.26 17.89 11.11
CA THR A 315 -5.63 18.28 11.50
C THR A 315 -5.60 19.30 12.63
N GLN A 316 -5.12 20.51 12.33
CA GLN A 316 -5.46 21.75 13.05
C GLN A 316 -5.84 22.82 12.04
#